data_AF-A0A1I4M1L2-F1
#
_entry.id   AF-A0A1I4M1L2-F1
#
_cell.length_a   1.000
_cell.length_b   1.000
_cell.length_c   1.000
_cell.angle_alpha   90.00
_cell.angle_beta   90.00
_cell.angle_gamma   90.00
#
_symmetry.space_group_name_H-M   'P 1'
#
loop_
_entity.id
_entity.type
_entity.pdbx_description
1 polymer ?
#
loop_
_entity_poly.entity_id
_entity_poly.type
_entity_poly.pdbx_seq_one_letter_code
_entity_poly.pdbx_strand_id
1 'polypeptide(L)'
;MSETVVPESVAVKVGIIGLPDASLCKILEKQLELVPQLQLQACLSAINGLIVSPDNHTSDGIDATTLALARPDLPIETAGALADPAQLVHFLMRVHAHAAWQALHAAGLSRSALVDFHSRYKYQLMACSPRAYRALGRQLGQSADQPLQPFANDYFHALMEALRTPPTPGLHCNVLMHLSGYFTRQLDGTQRQRLARSILAYRHGAASLTEPLGLLRQHLREHPNPYLSRQVYLQPYLDDL
;
A
#
# COMPACT_ATOMS: atom_id res chain seq x y z
N MET A 1 -18.45 1.06 -25.50
CA MET A 1 -17.44 0.09 -25.04
C MET A 1 -16.32 0.92 -24.47
N SER A 2 -16.32 1.14 -23.16
CA SER A 2 -15.29 1.95 -22.50
C SER A 2 -14.19 0.98 -22.08
N GLU A 3 -13.06 1.05 -22.78
CA GLU A 3 -11.83 0.37 -22.35
C GLU A 3 -11.51 0.84 -20.94
N THR A 4 -11.55 -0.11 -20.01
CA THR A 4 -11.01 0.07 -18.67
C THR A 4 -9.50 0.28 -18.86
N VAL A 5 -9.07 1.54 -18.91
CA VAL A 5 -7.65 1.88 -18.83
C VAL A 5 -7.18 1.38 -17.47
N VAL A 6 -6.57 0.19 -17.47
CA VAL A 6 -5.73 -0.25 -16.36
C VAL A 6 -4.66 0.83 -16.26
N PRO A 7 -4.55 1.58 -15.15
CA PRO A 7 -3.52 2.59 -15.03
C PRO A 7 -2.18 1.90 -15.29
N GLU A 8 -1.43 2.44 -16.25
CA GLU A 8 -0.06 2.04 -16.59
C GLU A 8 0.70 1.79 -15.28
N SER A 9 1.31 0.61 -15.15
CA SER A 9 1.97 0.23 -13.90
C SER A 9 3.05 1.27 -13.59
N VAL A 10 2.82 2.10 -12.58
CA VAL A 10 3.78 3.11 -12.14
C VAL A 10 5.01 2.36 -11.65
N ALA A 11 6.15 2.56 -12.32
CA ALA A 11 7.41 1.96 -11.90
C ALA A 11 7.71 2.36 -10.44
N VAL A 12 7.85 1.37 -9.57
CA VAL A 12 8.16 1.58 -8.15
C VAL A 12 9.65 1.40 -7.94
N LYS A 13 10.35 2.48 -7.62
CA LYS A 13 11.80 2.47 -7.43
C LYS A 13 12.14 2.33 -5.96
N VAL A 14 12.93 1.32 -5.59
CA VAL A 14 13.38 1.12 -4.21
C VAL A 14 14.89 1.15 -4.16
N GLY A 15 15.41 2.08 -3.36
CA GLY A 15 16.83 2.18 -3.15
C GLY A 15 17.37 1.09 -2.24
N ILE A 16 18.61 0.68 -2.46
CA ILE A 16 19.27 -0.33 -1.63
C ILE A 16 20.62 0.20 -1.16
N ILE A 17 20.81 0.21 0.17
CA ILE A 17 22.08 0.50 0.83
C ILE A 17 22.60 -0.81 1.42
N GLY A 18 23.72 -1.29 0.89
CA GLY A 18 24.22 -2.66 1.11
C GLY A 18 23.61 -3.69 0.16
N LEU A 19 23.91 -4.97 0.35
CA LEU A 19 23.38 -6.07 -0.48
C LEU A 19 22.42 -6.92 0.37
N PRO A 20 21.11 -6.98 0.04
CA PRO A 20 20.21 -8.00 0.55
C PRO A 20 20.61 -9.38 0.03
N ASP A 21 20.09 -10.44 0.65
CA ASP A 21 20.28 -11.80 0.12
C ASP A 21 19.69 -11.92 -1.30
N ALA A 22 20.36 -12.71 -2.15
CA ALA A 22 19.98 -12.89 -3.55
C ALA A 22 18.54 -13.39 -3.75
N SER A 23 18.01 -14.15 -2.80
CA SER A 23 16.63 -14.65 -2.81
C SER A 23 15.63 -13.51 -2.63
N LEU A 24 15.91 -12.59 -1.69
CA LEU A 24 15.08 -11.41 -1.47
C LEU A 24 15.14 -10.46 -2.67
N CYS A 25 16.32 -10.24 -3.25
CA CYS A 25 16.45 -9.42 -4.48
C CYS A 25 15.57 -9.97 -5.61
N LYS A 26 15.64 -11.29 -5.88
CA LYS A 26 14.81 -11.93 -6.92
C LYS A 26 13.31 -11.76 -6.68
N ILE A 27 12.88 -11.79 -5.42
CA ILE A 27 11.48 -11.59 -5.04
C ILE A 27 11.08 -10.13 -5.32
N LEU A 28 11.89 -9.18 -4.87
CA LEU A 28 11.63 -7.74 -5.03
C LEU A 28 11.65 -7.29 -6.50
N GLU A 29 12.58 -7.79 -7.31
CA GLU A 29 12.74 -7.46 -8.74
C GLU A 29 11.53 -7.84 -9.60
N LYS A 30 10.65 -8.73 -9.12
CA LYS A 30 9.39 -9.04 -9.82
C LYS A 30 8.44 -7.86 -9.87
N GLN A 31 8.52 -6.95 -8.89
CA GLN A 31 7.54 -5.86 -8.71
C GLN A 31 8.19 -4.48 -8.57
N LEU A 32 9.49 -4.41 -8.28
CA LEU A 32 10.21 -3.18 -7.98
C LEU A 32 11.44 -3.01 -8.90
N GLU A 33 11.71 -1.77 -9.27
CA GLU A 33 12.99 -1.37 -9.83
C GLU A 33 13.96 -1.11 -8.67
N LEU A 34 14.92 -2.01 -8.47
CA LEU A 34 15.94 -1.88 -7.44
C LEU A 34 17.03 -0.91 -7.89
N VAL A 35 17.27 0.14 -7.09
CA VAL A 35 18.28 1.16 -7.37
C VAL A 35 19.50 0.92 -6.48
N PRO A 36 20.66 0.56 -7.05
CA PRO A 36 21.88 0.33 -6.28
C PRO A 36 22.40 1.62 -5.61
N GLN A 37 23.08 1.46 -4.47
CA GLN A 37 23.65 2.56 -3.68
C GLN A 37 24.41 3.61 -4.52
N LEU A 38 25.24 3.16 -5.47
CA LEU A 38 26.05 4.02 -6.34
C LEU A 38 25.22 4.99 -7.20
N GLN A 39 23.96 4.66 -7.49
CA GLN A 39 23.06 5.47 -8.30
C GLN A 39 22.10 6.31 -7.45
N LEU A 40 21.93 5.98 -6.16
CA LEU A 40 20.91 6.60 -5.31
C LEU A 40 21.02 8.12 -5.27
N GLN A 41 22.22 8.66 -5.12
CA GLN A 41 22.44 10.10 -5.00
C GLN A 41 21.84 10.89 -6.17
N ALA A 42 21.90 10.34 -7.39
CA ALA A 42 21.40 10.98 -8.60
C ALA A 42 19.87 10.91 -8.74
N CYS A 43 19.21 9.97 -8.06
CA CYS A 43 17.78 9.72 -8.19
C CYS A 43 17.05 9.65 -6.84
N LEU A 44 17.60 10.30 -5.80
CA LEU A 44 17.00 10.32 -4.46
C LEU A 44 15.56 10.81 -4.48
N SER A 45 15.18 11.80 -5.31
CA SER A 45 13.79 12.26 -5.39
C SER A 45 12.84 11.26 -6.07
N ALA A 46 13.38 10.32 -6.86
CA ALA A 46 12.60 9.38 -7.65
C ALA A 46 12.32 8.04 -6.92
N ILE A 47 13.00 7.76 -5.79
CA ILE A 47 12.74 6.54 -5.03
C ILE A 47 11.46 6.63 -4.19
N ASN A 48 10.82 5.48 -4.03
CA ASN A 48 9.57 5.24 -3.31
C ASN A 48 9.74 4.40 -2.05
N GLY A 49 10.93 3.85 -1.83
CA GLY A 49 11.34 3.20 -0.59
C GLY A 49 12.85 3.04 -0.51
N LEU A 50 13.33 2.64 0.65
CA LEU A 50 14.73 2.33 0.90
C LEU A 50 14.85 1.03 1.70
N ILE A 51 15.75 0.16 1.28
CA ILE A 51 16.15 -1.05 2.02
C ILE A 51 17.58 -0.84 2.50
N VAL A 52 17.80 -1.07 3.80
CA VAL A 52 19.11 -0.89 4.44
C VAL A 52 19.58 -2.21 5.02
N SER A 53 20.77 -2.65 4.65
CA SER A 53 21.44 -3.77 5.31
C SER A 53 22.23 -3.26 6.52
N PRO A 54 22.13 -3.91 7.70
CA PRO A 54 22.74 -3.42 8.95
C PRO A 54 24.27 -3.35 8.90
N ASP A 55 24.92 -4.14 8.03
CA ASP A 55 26.39 -4.24 7.98
C ASP A 55 27.07 -3.10 7.22
N ASN A 56 26.31 -2.20 6.59
CA ASN A 56 26.87 -1.13 5.76
C ASN A 56 26.86 0.22 6.49
N HIS A 57 27.76 0.36 7.46
CA HIS A 57 28.06 1.66 8.05
C HIS A 57 28.77 2.52 7.00
N THR A 58 28.00 3.40 6.35
CA THR A 58 28.47 4.70 5.81
C THR A 58 29.80 4.64 5.04
N SER A 59 29.80 4.11 3.82
CA SER A 59 30.94 4.29 2.90
C SER A 59 30.74 5.40 1.87
N ASP A 60 29.49 5.73 1.47
CA ASP A 60 29.24 6.62 0.31
C ASP A 60 28.35 7.85 0.59
N GLY A 61 28.24 8.29 1.85
CA GLY A 61 27.60 9.58 2.20
C GLY A 61 26.07 9.60 2.27
N ILE A 62 25.38 8.49 1.96
CA ILE A 62 23.94 8.34 2.22
C ILE A 62 23.74 7.65 3.57
N ASP A 63 23.44 8.45 4.58
CA ASP A 63 23.02 7.97 5.89
C ASP A 63 21.50 7.77 5.91
N ALA A 64 21.07 6.53 6.18
CA ALA A 64 19.65 6.17 6.26
C ALA A 64 18.91 6.99 7.34
N THR A 65 19.57 7.34 8.45
CA THR A 65 18.98 8.18 9.50
C THR A 65 18.75 9.60 8.99
N THR A 66 19.75 10.21 8.37
CA THR A 66 19.62 11.52 7.73
C THR A 66 18.55 11.54 6.65
N LEU A 67 18.47 10.49 5.81
CA LEU A 67 17.42 10.40 4.79
C LEU A 67 16.02 10.25 5.40
N ALA A 68 15.87 9.46 6.47
CA ALA A 68 14.61 9.31 7.18
C ALA A 68 14.11 10.66 7.74
N LEU A 69 15.02 11.48 8.28
CA LEU A 69 14.69 12.83 8.77
C LEU A 69 14.30 13.77 7.63
N ALA A 70 14.98 13.71 6.49
CA ALA A 70 14.71 14.55 5.33
C ALA A 70 13.44 14.13 4.56
N ARG A 71 13.07 12.85 4.63
CA ARG A 71 11.92 12.26 3.92
C ARG A 71 11.10 11.37 4.86
N PRO A 72 10.34 11.97 5.80
CA PRO A 72 9.59 11.21 6.81
C PRO A 72 8.52 10.28 6.22
N ASP A 73 8.06 10.58 5.00
CA ASP A 73 7.04 9.80 4.29
C ASP A 73 7.62 8.64 3.48
N LEU A 74 8.95 8.57 3.32
CA LEU A 74 9.61 7.49 2.60
C LEU A 74 9.57 6.21 3.45
N PRO A 75 9.05 5.09 2.93
CA PRO A 75 9.15 3.79 3.57
C PRO A 75 10.61 3.34 3.61
N ILE A 76 11.12 3.07 4.80
CA ILE A 76 12.48 2.56 5.02
C ILE A 76 12.37 1.28 5.84
N GLU A 77 13.03 0.21 5.41
CA GLU A 77 13.09 -1.06 6.13
C GLU A 77 14.48 -1.68 6.10
N THR A 78 14.74 -2.58 7.04
CA THR A 78 15.98 -3.36 7.02
C THR A 78 15.82 -4.61 6.16
N ALA A 79 16.89 -5.04 5.48
CA ALA A 79 16.86 -6.28 4.70
C ALA A 79 16.47 -7.51 5.57
N GLY A 80 16.89 -7.54 6.84
CA GLY A 80 16.53 -8.60 7.78
C GLY A 80 15.04 -8.59 8.15
N ALA A 81 14.40 -7.42 8.27
CA ALA A 81 12.96 -7.34 8.53
C ALA A 81 12.15 -7.90 7.36
N LEU A 82 12.58 -7.65 6.13
CA LEU A 82 11.90 -8.11 4.91
C LEU A 82 12.00 -9.64 4.68
N ALA A 83 12.76 -10.36 5.51
CA ALA A 83 12.72 -11.82 5.51
C ALA A 83 11.41 -12.38 6.08
N ASP A 84 10.69 -11.62 6.91
CA ASP A 84 9.31 -11.95 7.33
C ASP A 84 8.33 -11.56 6.21
N PRO A 85 7.57 -12.52 5.63
CA PRO A 85 6.59 -12.24 4.59
C PRO A 85 5.57 -11.16 4.98
N ALA A 86 5.18 -11.07 6.25
CA ALA A 86 4.23 -10.05 6.70
C ALA A 86 4.83 -8.64 6.61
N GLN A 87 6.12 -8.48 6.97
CA GLN A 87 6.85 -7.22 6.86
C GLN A 87 7.11 -6.86 5.40
N LEU A 88 7.48 -7.83 4.57
CA LEU A 88 7.66 -7.62 3.13
C LEU A 88 6.40 -7.05 2.48
N VAL A 89 5.25 -7.66 2.76
CA VAL A 89 3.96 -7.22 2.21
C VAL A 89 3.58 -5.83 2.71
N HIS A 90 3.84 -5.55 3.99
CA HIS A 90 3.59 -4.23 4.58
C HIS A 90 4.53 -3.15 4.00
N PHE A 91 5.78 -3.49 3.70
CA PHE A 91 6.70 -2.61 3.00
C PHE A 91 6.23 -2.34 1.57
N LEU A 92 5.91 -3.39 0.79
CA LEU A 92 5.39 -3.27 -0.58
C LEU A 92 4.16 -2.37 -0.65
N MET A 93 3.20 -2.59 0.25
CA MET A 93 2.02 -1.73 0.38
C MET A 93 2.39 -0.24 0.52
N ARG A 94 3.37 0.10 1.36
CA ARG A 94 3.78 1.50 1.59
C ARG A 94 4.53 2.09 0.41
N VAL A 95 5.45 1.35 -0.22
CA VAL A 95 6.21 1.86 -1.39
C VAL A 95 5.29 2.09 -2.59
N HIS A 96 4.28 1.23 -2.80
CA HIS A 96 3.25 1.46 -3.82
C HIS A 96 2.36 2.67 -3.49
N ALA A 97 2.01 2.89 -2.22
CA ALA A 97 1.31 4.11 -1.80
C ALA A 97 2.11 5.37 -2.12
N HIS A 98 3.42 5.34 -1.84
CA HIS A 98 4.32 6.45 -2.13
C HIS A 98 4.51 6.66 -3.64
N ALA A 99 4.68 5.60 -4.43
CA ALA A 99 4.79 5.69 -5.88
C ALA A 99 3.53 6.28 -6.53
N ALA A 100 2.35 5.80 -6.11
CA ALA A 100 1.07 6.32 -6.58
C ALA A 100 0.88 7.80 -6.23
N TRP A 101 1.39 8.25 -5.08
CA TRP A 101 1.40 9.67 -4.71
C TRP A 101 2.31 10.51 -5.59
N GLN A 102 3.54 10.04 -5.87
CA GLN A 102 4.44 10.74 -6.79
C GLN A 102 3.86 10.85 -8.19
N ALA A 103 3.25 9.78 -8.70
CA ALA A 103 2.57 9.80 -9.99
C ALA A 103 1.40 10.79 -10.01
N LEU A 104 0.61 10.86 -8.93
CA LEU A 104 -0.46 11.85 -8.78
C LEU A 104 0.07 13.29 -8.81
N HIS A 105 1.20 13.54 -8.13
CA HIS A 105 1.85 14.85 -8.11
C HIS A 105 2.36 15.26 -9.50
N ALA A 106 3.07 14.34 -10.17
CA ALA A 106 3.58 14.55 -11.53
C ALA A 106 2.48 14.77 -12.58
N ALA A 107 1.33 14.10 -12.43
CA ALA A 107 0.16 14.27 -13.30
C ALA A 107 -0.61 15.59 -13.04
N GLY A 108 -0.26 16.32 -11.98
CA GLY A 108 -0.93 17.55 -11.56
C GLY A 108 -1.98 17.30 -10.48
N LEU A 109 -1.73 17.88 -9.30
CA LEU A 109 -2.67 17.78 -8.18
C LEU A 109 -3.95 18.56 -8.46
N SER A 110 -5.08 17.93 -8.15
CA SER A 110 -6.39 18.57 -8.09
C SER A 110 -7.20 18.00 -6.92
N ARG A 111 -8.23 18.73 -6.48
CA ARG A 111 -9.12 18.27 -5.40
C ARG A 111 -9.80 16.94 -5.76
N SER A 112 -10.27 16.81 -6.99
CA SER A 112 -10.88 15.56 -7.48
C SER A 112 -9.88 14.42 -7.51
N ALA A 113 -8.64 14.67 -7.98
CA ALA A 113 -7.60 13.66 -8.01
C ALA A 113 -7.20 13.18 -6.59
N LEU A 114 -7.23 14.08 -5.61
CA LEU A 114 -6.99 13.74 -4.20
C LEU A 114 -8.13 12.93 -3.57
N VAL A 115 -9.39 13.27 -3.88
CA VAL A 115 -10.57 12.48 -3.50
C VAL A 115 -10.52 11.08 -4.13
N ASP A 116 -10.14 11.00 -5.39
CA ASP A 116 -9.95 9.73 -6.09
C ASP A 116 -8.83 8.90 -5.45
N PHE A 117 -7.69 9.51 -5.12
CA PHE A 117 -6.60 8.85 -4.41
C PHE A 117 -7.09 8.30 -3.05
N HIS A 118 -7.72 9.14 -2.23
CA HIS A 118 -8.27 8.70 -0.95
C HIS A 118 -9.25 7.53 -1.10
N SER A 119 -10.14 7.62 -2.09
CA SER A 119 -11.15 6.60 -2.36
C SER A 119 -10.54 5.24 -2.70
N ARG A 120 -9.38 5.20 -3.36
CA ARG A 120 -8.65 3.95 -3.67
C ARG A 120 -7.96 3.35 -2.45
N TYR A 121 -7.44 4.20 -1.55
CA TYR A 121 -6.67 3.80 -0.37
C TYR A 121 -7.49 3.62 0.90
N LYS A 122 -8.78 3.98 0.89
CA LYS A 122 -9.60 4.05 2.11
C LYS A 122 -9.61 2.75 2.93
N TYR A 123 -9.67 1.58 2.27
CA TYR A 123 -9.72 0.29 2.97
C TYR A 123 -8.36 -0.12 3.51
N GLN A 124 -7.28 0.25 2.81
CA GLN A 124 -5.93 0.08 3.32
C GLN A 124 -5.72 0.94 4.57
N LEU A 125 -6.12 2.20 4.49
CA LEU A 125 -6.07 3.14 5.61
C LEU A 125 -6.94 2.67 6.78
N MET A 126 -8.10 2.09 6.50
CA MET A 126 -8.97 1.50 7.52
C MET A 126 -8.34 0.26 8.19
N ALA A 127 -7.61 -0.57 7.44
CA ALA A 127 -6.91 -1.72 7.97
C ALA A 127 -5.76 -1.29 8.90
N CYS A 128 -5.01 -0.24 8.54
CA CYS A 128 -3.91 0.26 9.37
C CYS A 128 -4.41 1.10 10.55
N SER A 129 -5.36 2.01 10.31
CA SER A 129 -5.84 2.97 11.31
C SER A 129 -7.26 3.45 11.04
N PRO A 130 -8.28 2.84 11.70
CA PRO A 130 -9.66 3.34 11.64
C PRO A 130 -9.82 4.79 12.10
N ARG A 131 -8.92 5.27 12.98
CA ARG A 131 -8.88 6.67 13.42
C ARG A 131 -8.47 7.57 12.26
N ALA A 132 -7.36 7.27 11.59
CA ALA A 132 -6.88 8.05 10.46
C ALA A 132 -7.85 8.01 9.28
N TYR A 133 -8.44 6.83 9.00
CA TYR A 133 -9.50 6.68 8.00
C TYR A 133 -10.63 7.72 8.18
N ARG A 134 -11.18 7.83 9.39
CA ARG A 134 -12.25 8.79 9.69
C ARG A 134 -11.76 10.23 9.66
N ALA A 135 -10.57 10.50 10.20
CA ALA A 135 -10.03 11.85 10.30
C ALA A 135 -9.71 12.42 8.91
N LEU A 136 -8.96 11.68 8.09
CA LEU A 136 -8.54 12.09 6.76
C LEU A 136 -9.73 12.21 5.80
N GLY A 137 -10.69 11.29 5.87
CA GLY A 137 -11.93 11.39 5.07
C GLY A 137 -12.73 12.66 5.40
N ARG A 138 -12.84 13.02 6.69
CA ARG A 138 -13.50 14.26 7.12
C ARG A 138 -12.72 15.50 6.67
N GLN A 139 -11.41 15.53 6.89
CA GLN A 139 -10.56 16.65 6.48
C GLN A 139 -10.66 16.90 4.97
N LEU A 140 -10.66 15.82 4.17
CA LEU A 140 -10.80 15.92 2.72
C LEU A 140 -12.15 16.53 2.30
N GLY A 141 -13.25 16.11 2.94
CA GLY A 141 -14.57 16.70 2.71
C GLY A 141 -14.71 18.17 3.15
N GLN A 142 -13.81 18.66 4.01
CA GLN A 142 -13.79 20.03 4.53
C GLN A 142 -12.68 20.89 3.87
N SER A 143 -11.98 20.36 2.87
CA SER A 143 -10.77 20.98 2.33
C SER A 143 -11.02 22.02 1.23
N ALA A 144 -12.28 22.35 0.92
CA ALA A 144 -12.66 23.19 -0.22
C ALA A 144 -11.97 24.56 -0.20
N ASP A 145 -11.91 25.20 0.97
CA ASP A 145 -11.38 26.56 1.14
C ASP A 145 -9.87 26.59 1.48
N GLN A 146 -9.23 25.44 1.58
CA GLN A 146 -7.80 25.36 1.92
C GLN A 146 -6.94 25.45 0.64
N PRO A 147 -5.73 26.03 0.72
CA PRO A 147 -4.75 25.93 -0.35
C PRO A 147 -4.44 24.46 -0.67
N LEU A 148 -4.51 24.08 -1.96
CA LEU A 148 -4.41 22.68 -2.38
C LEU A 148 -3.07 22.04 -2.04
N GLN A 149 -1.95 22.69 -2.40
CA GLN A 149 -0.63 22.08 -2.26
C GLN A 149 -0.24 21.82 -0.79
N PRO A 150 -0.37 22.78 0.15
CA PRO A 150 -0.10 22.53 1.56
C PRO A 150 -1.00 21.42 2.13
N PHE A 151 -2.30 21.47 1.83
CA PHE A 151 -3.24 20.44 2.29
C PHE A 151 -2.88 19.05 1.76
N ALA A 152 -2.53 18.95 0.48
CA ALA A 152 -2.16 17.67 -0.14
C ALA A 152 -0.94 17.05 0.54
N ASN A 153 0.07 17.87 0.86
CA ASN A 153 1.27 17.43 1.57
C ASN A 153 0.92 16.94 3.00
N ASP A 154 0.16 17.72 3.76
CA ASP A 154 -0.25 17.34 5.13
C ASP A 154 -1.12 16.07 5.14
N TYR A 155 -2.03 15.96 4.18
CA TYR A 155 -2.87 14.77 3.99
C TYR A 155 -2.00 13.53 3.72
N PHE A 156 -1.01 13.64 2.82
CA PHE A 156 -0.17 12.51 2.47
C PHE A 156 0.75 12.10 3.63
N HIS A 157 1.32 13.08 4.33
CA HIS A 157 2.11 12.83 5.53
C HIS A 157 1.32 12.05 6.58
N ALA A 158 0.10 12.51 6.89
CA ALA A 158 -0.78 11.83 7.84
C ALA A 158 -1.24 10.44 7.34
N LEU A 159 -1.38 10.24 6.03
CA LEU A 159 -1.66 8.93 5.44
C LEU A 159 -0.47 7.98 5.62
N MET A 160 0.75 8.41 5.29
CA MET A 160 1.95 7.58 5.43
C MET A 160 2.27 7.26 6.89
N GLU A 161 2.04 8.21 7.81
CA GLU A 161 2.11 7.98 9.25
C GLU A 161 1.14 6.87 9.69
N ALA A 162 -0.11 6.93 9.21
CA ALA A 162 -1.10 5.91 9.52
C ALA A 162 -0.75 4.54 8.93
N LEU A 163 -0.16 4.50 7.73
CA LEU A 163 0.28 3.27 7.08
C LEU A 163 1.55 2.67 7.68
N ARG A 164 2.32 3.42 8.49
CA ARG A 164 3.55 2.94 9.14
C ARG A 164 3.29 1.84 10.18
N THR A 165 2.09 1.81 10.78
CA THR A 165 1.72 0.71 11.68
C THR A 165 1.13 -0.47 10.89
N PRO A 166 1.67 -1.69 11.03
CA PRO A 166 1.08 -2.88 10.44
C PRO A 166 -0.35 -3.11 10.94
N PRO A 167 -1.32 -3.43 10.06
CA PRO A 167 -2.66 -3.82 10.48
C PRO A 167 -2.65 -5.06 11.38
N THR A 168 -3.54 -5.09 12.39
CA THR A 168 -3.78 -6.32 13.15
C THR A 168 -4.75 -7.23 12.40
N PRO A 169 -4.74 -8.56 12.68
CA PRO A 169 -5.72 -9.48 12.09
C PRO A 169 -7.17 -9.04 12.32
N GLY A 170 -7.46 -8.45 13.48
CA GLY A 170 -8.78 -7.91 13.81
C GLY A 170 -9.22 -6.75 12.90
N LEU A 171 -8.29 -5.86 12.52
CA LEU A 171 -8.56 -4.73 11.63
C LEU A 171 -8.72 -5.19 10.18
N HIS A 172 -7.89 -6.12 9.72
CA HIS A 172 -8.10 -6.78 8.42
C HIS A 172 -9.48 -7.46 8.35
N CYS A 173 -9.88 -8.20 9.39
CA CYS A 173 -11.21 -8.79 9.45
C CYS A 173 -12.33 -7.76 9.35
N ASN A 174 -12.16 -6.61 10.02
CA ASN A 174 -13.12 -5.51 9.93
C ASN A 174 -13.29 -5.05 8.47
N VAL A 175 -12.18 -4.79 7.78
CA VAL A 175 -12.18 -4.39 6.37
C VAL A 175 -12.78 -5.47 5.46
N LEU A 176 -12.41 -6.74 5.66
CA LEU A 176 -12.95 -7.87 4.89
C LEU A 176 -14.47 -8.01 5.06
N MET A 177 -14.99 -7.82 6.28
CA MET A 177 -16.44 -7.78 6.52
C MET A 177 -17.13 -6.58 5.87
N HIS A 178 -16.49 -5.41 5.85
CA HIS A 178 -17.02 -4.27 5.10
C HIS A 178 -17.08 -4.53 3.59
N LEU A 179 -16.06 -5.18 3.04
CA LEU A 179 -15.98 -5.54 1.63
C LEU A 179 -16.98 -6.65 1.25
N SER A 180 -17.20 -7.64 2.12
CA SER A 180 -18.20 -8.69 1.88
C SER A 180 -19.63 -8.13 1.76
N GLY A 181 -19.92 -7.01 2.42
CA GLY A 181 -21.19 -6.29 2.34
C GLY A 181 -21.62 -5.92 0.91
N TYR A 182 -20.66 -5.66 0.01
CA TYR A 182 -20.92 -5.30 -1.38
C TYR A 182 -21.50 -6.44 -2.21
N PHE A 183 -21.31 -7.69 -1.77
CA PHE A 183 -21.73 -8.89 -2.49
C PHE A 183 -22.99 -9.53 -1.88
N THR A 184 -23.62 -8.89 -0.90
CA THR A 184 -24.75 -9.46 -0.13
C THR A 184 -25.94 -9.89 -0.99
N ARG A 185 -26.19 -9.19 -2.11
CA ARG A 185 -27.28 -9.49 -3.04
C ARG A 185 -26.90 -10.50 -4.12
N GLN A 186 -25.62 -10.74 -4.32
CA GLN A 186 -25.08 -11.58 -5.39
C GLN A 186 -24.74 -12.98 -4.90
N LEU A 187 -24.29 -13.10 -3.64
CA LEU A 187 -23.88 -14.37 -3.07
C LEU A 187 -25.05 -15.14 -2.46
N ASP A 188 -25.09 -16.44 -2.72
CA ASP A 188 -26.02 -17.36 -2.06
C ASP A 188 -25.62 -17.63 -0.58
N GLY A 189 -26.43 -18.40 0.14
CA GLY A 189 -26.16 -18.74 1.54
C GLY A 189 -24.82 -19.46 1.74
N THR A 190 -24.47 -20.37 0.84
CA THR A 190 -23.26 -21.19 0.90
C THR A 190 -22.01 -20.36 0.64
N GLN A 191 -22.04 -19.50 -0.38
CA GLN A 191 -20.95 -18.57 -0.72
C GLN A 191 -20.70 -17.56 0.42
N ARG A 192 -21.76 -16.98 0.99
CA ARG A 192 -21.64 -16.08 2.14
C ARG A 192 -21.01 -16.77 3.34
N GLN A 193 -21.44 -17.99 3.64
CA GLN A 193 -20.85 -18.78 4.74
C GLN A 193 -19.39 -19.14 4.48
N ARG A 194 -19.03 -19.50 3.25
CA ARG A 194 -17.64 -19.79 2.86
C ARG A 194 -16.75 -18.57 3.08
N LEU A 195 -17.16 -17.40 2.61
CA LEU A 195 -16.43 -16.15 2.79
C LEU A 195 -16.31 -15.79 4.28
N ALA A 196 -17.40 -15.85 5.04
CA ALA A 196 -17.39 -15.56 6.47
C ALA A 196 -16.46 -16.51 7.24
N ARG A 197 -16.47 -17.81 6.91
CA ARG A 197 -15.58 -18.81 7.53
C ARG A 197 -14.11 -18.51 7.23
N SER A 198 -13.77 -18.14 6.00
CA SER A 198 -12.39 -17.79 5.62
C SER A 198 -11.90 -16.55 6.37
N ILE A 199 -12.76 -15.51 6.52
CA ILE A 199 -12.45 -14.33 7.33
C ILE A 199 -12.20 -14.70 8.80
N LEU A 200 -13.04 -15.56 9.38
CA LEU A 200 -12.86 -16.02 10.77
C LEU A 200 -11.61 -16.88 10.93
N ALA A 201 -11.31 -17.78 9.99
CA ALA A 201 -10.10 -18.59 10.00
C ALA A 201 -8.86 -17.70 10.00
N TYR A 202 -8.82 -16.67 9.15
CA TYR A 202 -7.75 -15.68 9.15
C TYR A 202 -7.66 -14.92 10.50
N ARG A 203 -8.80 -14.49 11.07
CA ARG A 203 -8.83 -13.81 12.38
C ARG A 203 -8.14 -14.62 13.48
N HIS A 204 -8.34 -15.93 13.46
CA HIS A 204 -7.83 -16.88 14.44
C HIS A 204 -6.44 -17.44 14.07
N GLY A 205 -5.82 -16.97 12.98
CA GLY A 205 -4.51 -17.46 12.52
C GLY A 205 -4.53 -18.85 11.90
N ALA A 206 -5.71 -19.39 11.58
CA ALA A 206 -5.87 -20.69 10.93
C ALA A 206 -5.74 -20.63 9.40
N ALA A 207 -5.68 -19.43 8.82
CA ALA A 207 -5.50 -19.18 7.39
C ALA A 207 -4.69 -17.89 7.17
N SER A 208 -4.09 -17.74 5.98
CA SER A 208 -3.41 -16.50 5.57
C SER A 208 -4.41 -15.45 5.08
N LEU A 209 -4.00 -14.18 5.03
CA LEU A 209 -4.83 -13.09 4.51
C LEU A 209 -5.20 -13.29 3.02
N THR A 210 -4.34 -13.98 2.27
CA THR A 210 -4.53 -14.27 0.84
C THR A 210 -5.81 -15.06 0.58
N GLU A 211 -6.23 -15.92 1.50
CA GLU A 211 -7.43 -16.75 1.31
C GLU A 211 -8.73 -15.92 1.25
N PRO A 212 -9.10 -15.12 2.27
CA PRO A 212 -10.31 -14.29 2.18
C PRO A 212 -10.19 -13.21 1.10
N LEU A 213 -8.99 -12.68 0.82
CA LEU A 213 -8.78 -11.77 -0.31
C LEU A 213 -9.02 -12.46 -1.65
N GLY A 214 -8.57 -13.71 -1.81
CA GLY A 214 -8.79 -14.52 -3.00
C GLY A 214 -10.27 -14.74 -3.29
N LEU A 215 -11.07 -15.03 -2.26
CA LEU A 215 -12.53 -15.16 -2.38
C LEU A 215 -13.19 -13.84 -2.78
N LEU A 216 -12.83 -12.73 -2.14
CA LEU A 216 -13.36 -11.40 -2.51
C LEU A 216 -13.01 -11.03 -3.95
N ARG A 217 -11.79 -11.32 -4.40
CA ARG A 217 -11.34 -11.06 -5.78
C ARG A 217 -12.06 -11.96 -6.78
N GLN A 218 -12.28 -13.23 -6.45
CA GLN A 218 -13.10 -14.12 -7.26
C GLN A 218 -14.51 -13.54 -7.43
N HIS A 219 -15.18 -13.16 -6.33
CA HIS A 219 -16.51 -12.58 -6.39
C HIS A 219 -16.54 -11.24 -7.13
N LEU A 220 -15.47 -10.44 -7.05
CA LEU A 220 -15.35 -9.22 -7.84
C LEU A 220 -15.22 -9.49 -9.34
N ARG A 221 -14.58 -10.59 -9.76
CA ARG A 221 -14.54 -11.01 -11.17
C ARG A 221 -15.90 -11.51 -11.67
N GLU A 222 -16.60 -12.28 -10.83
CA GLU A 222 -17.95 -12.80 -11.13
C GLU A 222 -19.01 -11.68 -11.14
N HIS A 223 -18.84 -10.69 -10.26
CA HIS A 223 -19.74 -9.56 -10.08
C HIS A 223 -18.95 -8.24 -10.10
N PRO A 224 -18.58 -7.76 -11.29
CA PRO A 224 -17.78 -6.54 -11.43
C PRO A 224 -18.41 -5.35 -10.74
N ASN A 225 -17.62 -4.69 -9.89
CA ASN A 225 -18.00 -3.47 -9.19
C ASN A 225 -16.93 -2.40 -9.47
N PRO A 226 -17.26 -1.32 -10.22
CA PRO A 226 -16.28 -0.29 -10.59
C PRO A 226 -15.61 0.35 -9.37
N TYR A 227 -16.35 0.51 -8.27
CA TYR A 227 -15.83 1.09 -7.05
C TYR A 227 -14.81 0.17 -6.35
N LEU A 228 -15.13 -1.13 -6.23
CA LEU A 228 -14.23 -2.11 -5.62
C LEU A 228 -13.01 -2.43 -6.48
N SER A 229 -13.16 -2.42 -7.81
CA SER A 229 -12.07 -2.68 -8.75
C SER A 229 -10.89 -1.70 -8.62
N ARG A 230 -11.15 -0.51 -8.07
CA ARG A 230 -10.15 0.54 -7.85
C ARG A 230 -9.51 0.46 -6.46
N GLN A 231 -9.93 -0.44 -5.58
CA GLN A 231 -9.45 -0.52 -4.20
C GLN A 231 -8.09 -1.21 -4.14
N VAL A 232 -7.08 -0.49 -3.68
CA VAL A 232 -5.71 -1.02 -3.57
C VAL A 232 -5.60 -2.15 -2.54
N TYR A 233 -6.48 -2.19 -1.55
CA TYR A 233 -6.54 -3.27 -0.56
C TYR A 233 -6.87 -4.64 -1.19
N LEU A 234 -7.56 -4.64 -2.34
CA LEU A 234 -7.86 -5.84 -3.10
C LEU A 234 -6.81 -6.14 -4.17
N GLN A 235 -5.80 -5.29 -4.33
CA GLN A 235 -4.71 -5.55 -5.27
C GLN A 235 -3.69 -6.49 -4.62
N PRO A 236 -3.18 -7.47 -5.38
CA PRO A 236 -2.25 -8.42 -4.83
C PRO A 236 -0.84 -7.84 -4.88
N TYR A 237 -0.43 -7.16 -3.81
CA TYR A 237 0.99 -7.04 -3.49
C TYR A 237 1.60 -8.40 -3.08
N LEU A 238 0.79 -9.47 -3.14
CA LEU A 238 0.94 -10.75 -2.47
C LEU A 238 0.89 -11.96 -3.42
N ASP A 239 0.42 -11.80 -4.66
CA ASP A 239 0.13 -12.98 -5.51
C ASP A 239 1.39 -13.65 -6.08
N ASP A 240 2.51 -12.92 -6.16
CA ASP A 240 3.75 -13.38 -6.79
C ASP A 240 4.92 -13.61 -5.80
N LEU A 241 4.63 -13.53 -4.49
CA LEU A 241 5.59 -13.71 -3.39
C LEU A 241 5.61 -15.15 -2.88
#